data_AF-A0A0N4T248-F1
#
_entry.id   AF-A0A0N4T248-F1
#
_cell.length_a   1.000
_cell.length_b   1.000
_cell.length_c   1.000
_cell.angle_alpha   90.00
_cell.angle_beta   90.00
_cell.angle_gamma   90.00
#
_symmetry.space_group_name_H-M   'P 1'
#
loop_
_entity.id
_entity.type
_entity.pdbx_description
1 polymer ?
#
loop_
_entity_poly.entity_id
_entity_poly.type
_entity_poly.pdbx_seq_one_letter_code
_entity_poly.pdbx_strand_id
1 'polypeptide(L)'
;MPRTADHIASHLNLFADRHEPSGSRLYLYQSRKQRNSIISENIEPIRKSGTILSVISTEEVRDEPVLLTIIENANMDGVKHLQTDDAFSKYFWAAIIAIFVLLACFQSFKQINMYLTTPVATNIEAAYPNQIPFPVVAICNNNQYRLTYLTGPAIQNRKPKEPRSNNTLSNEMNLTVFDKVLENAWDMDAVKFLRNAAHWKSRMILRQINCTWPNGTSCRLSNFKAVWTLTGLCWAINTDPNNPHYISSSGESSDNGLRLLLNIERYERVESCTPYFRTMSLPGLKILIYNQTDIPDSSLDGVNVPPGYTMEIPFKMQKRHKYSGAGCVEKSAKQQTTILAVDDPENIHTCTIRKYLHEIEQKCKCSMRRAYNPNPGAYSFCNVDQYFTCALPTLQFGKKRSFNRFGCLSPCDQIDYTAWQDMTLLPNSIFPSLIDTAEEEDVEDVIDDYDDENDANIELHRDEHFQCEENQLLSNQQVRQIKRAAQRAYEKQSRYQEDIRLRTKRMILKLREATQKLIDNGWGWTDETYQNAFERLNKSISCFSAIPVNHAKMFAAIENPPSSTEEARISVIYRLLEPKEDISGAKQFHTVVQLREAFGDRFDE
;
A
#
# COMPACT_ATOMS: atom_id res chain seq x y z
N MET A 1 18.18 3.12 -27.46
CA MET A 1 17.83 4.50 -27.90
C MET A 1 17.25 5.24 -26.69
N PRO A 2 17.75 6.44 -26.40
CA PRO A 2 18.59 6.58 -25.21
C PRO A 2 17.89 7.27 -24.03
N ARG A 3 18.02 6.62 -22.87
CA ARG A 3 18.07 7.23 -21.54
C ARG A 3 19.51 7.65 -21.31
N THR A 4 19.80 8.95 -21.21
CA THR A 4 21.01 9.55 -20.62
C THR A 4 20.99 11.06 -20.89
N ALA A 5 20.36 11.86 -20.02
CA ALA A 5 20.51 13.32 -20.07
C ALA A 5 20.14 14.09 -18.77
N ASP A 6 19.82 13.46 -17.63
CA ASP A 6 19.37 14.21 -16.42
C ASP A 6 20.28 14.07 -15.20
N HIS A 7 21.45 13.45 -15.35
CA HIS A 7 22.50 13.50 -14.32
C HIS A 7 23.69 14.26 -14.88
N ILE A 8 23.74 15.56 -14.63
CA ILE A 8 24.91 16.46 -14.45
C ILE A 8 24.35 17.90 -14.51
N ALA A 9 23.80 18.39 -13.40
CA ALA A 9 23.53 19.83 -13.19
C ALA A 9 23.40 20.22 -11.71
N SER A 10 23.95 19.43 -10.78
CA SER A 10 23.89 19.70 -9.33
C SER A 10 25.26 20.03 -8.70
N HIS A 11 26.22 20.46 -9.50
CA HIS A 11 27.50 20.98 -9.01
C HIS A 11 27.93 22.15 -9.87
N LEU A 12 27.67 23.37 -9.37
CA LEU A 12 28.54 24.56 -9.41
C LEU A 12 27.71 25.78 -9.01
N ASN A 13 27.61 26.00 -7.69
CA ASN A 13 27.26 27.28 -7.09
C ASN A 13 28.42 28.25 -7.32
N LEU A 14 28.37 29.04 -8.39
CA LEU A 14 29.21 30.23 -8.54
C LEU A 14 28.42 31.22 -9.40
N PHE A 15 27.74 32.16 -8.76
CA PHE A 15 27.63 33.58 -9.09
C PHE A 15 26.59 34.20 -8.15
N ALA A 16 27.11 34.88 -7.13
CA ALA A 16 26.34 35.81 -6.32
C ALA A 16 26.19 37.10 -7.12
N ASP A 17 24.96 37.56 -7.33
CA ASP A 17 24.71 38.99 -7.43
C ASP A 17 23.35 39.33 -6.82
N ARG A 18 23.40 40.28 -5.88
CA ARG A 18 22.26 40.83 -5.16
C ARG A 18 21.59 41.85 -6.06
N HIS A 19 20.30 41.70 -6.31
CA HIS A 19 19.41 42.84 -6.53
C HIS A 19 18.02 42.55 -5.93
N GLU A 20 17.70 43.27 -4.86
CA GLU A 20 16.33 43.47 -4.36
C GLU A 20 15.49 44.21 -5.41
N PRO A 21 14.24 43.80 -5.67
CA PRO A 21 13.23 44.68 -6.23
C PRO A 21 12.29 45.17 -5.12
N SER A 22 12.32 46.49 -4.91
CA SER A 22 11.32 47.26 -4.17
C SER A 22 9.92 47.05 -4.78
N GLY A 23 9.02 46.44 -4.00
CA GLY A 23 7.63 46.23 -4.38
C GLY A 23 6.79 47.49 -4.24
N SER A 24 6.39 48.09 -5.36
CA SER A 24 5.31 49.09 -5.40
C SER A 24 3.98 48.38 -5.67
N ARG A 25 3.11 48.40 -4.66
CA ARG A 25 1.71 47.92 -4.74
C ARG A 25 0.89 48.85 -5.63
N LEU A 26 0.38 48.34 -6.74
CA LEU A 26 -0.67 48.97 -7.54
C LEU A 26 -2.04 48.41 -7.11
N TYR A 27 -2.86 49.27 -6.50
CA TYR A 27 -4.27 49.00 -6.22
C TYR A 27 -5.08 49.17 -7.51
N LEU A 28 -5.71 48.09 -7.97
CA LEU A 28 -6.71 48.11 -9.04
C LEU A 28 -8.03 48.67 -8.49
N TYR A 29 -8.39 49.90 -8.85
CA TYR A 29 -9.71 50.48 -8.60
C TYR A 29 -10.66 50.12 -9.75
N GLN A 30 -11.71 49.38 -9.43
CA GLN A 30 -12.73 48.89 -10.34
C GLN A 30 -13.82 49.95 -10.55
N SER A 31 -13.98 50.47 -11.77
CA SER A 31 -15.01 51.45 -12.08
C SER A 31 -16.40 50.80 -12.17
N ARG A 32 -17.34 51.27 -11.35
CA ARG A 32 -18.75 50.84 -11.33
C ARG A 32 -19.62 51.91 -12.01
N LYS A 33 -20.41 51.48 -13.00
CA LYS A 33 -21.39 52.28 -13.74
C LYS A 33 -22.51 52.86 -12.86
N GLN A 34 -22.78 54.15 -13.08
CA GLN A 34 -24.05 54.89 -13.08
C GLN A 34 -25.15 54.64 -12.03
N ARG A 35 -25.57 55.73 -11.37
CA ARG A 35 -26.99 56.06 -11.16
C ARG A 35 -27.20 57.58 -11.10
N ASN A 36 -28.21 58.04 -11.83
CA ASN A 36 -28.68 59.42 -11.91
C ASN A 36 -29.40 59.87 -10.63
N SER A 37 -29.31 61.16 -10.31
CA SER A 37 -30.43 61.95 -9.76
C SER A 37 -30.22 63.45 -9.99
N ILE A 38 -31.28 64.09 -10.46
CA ILE A 38 -31.48 65.51 -10.79
C ILE A 38 -31.67 66.33 -9.49
N ILE A 39 -31.29 67.62 -9.48
CA ILE A 39 -32.09 68.80 -9.05
C ILE A 39 -31.21 70.08 -8.97
N SER A 40 -31.59 71.06 -9.82
CA SER A 40 -31.71 72.52 -9.64
C SER A 40 -30.65 73.33 -8.87
N GLU A 41 -30.01 74.32 -9.53
CA GLU A 41 -30.42 75.75 -9.45
C GLU A 41 -29.61 76.62 -10.45
N ASN A 42 -30.33 77.49 -11.17
CA ASN A 42 -29.79 78.58 -12.00
C ASN A 42 -29.44 79.79 -11.12
N ILE A 43 -28.47 80.62 -11.54
CA ILE A 43 -28.52 82.09 -11.62
C ILE A 43 -27.19 82.62 -12.23
N GLU A 44 -27.32 83.21 -13.42
CA GLU A 44 -26.39 84.08 -14.16
C GLU A 44 -26.51 85.56 -13.65
N PRO A 45 -25.83 86.62 -14.17
CA PRO A 45 -24.62 86.75 -15.03
C PRO A 45 -23.68 87.96 -14.65
N ILE A 46 -22.72 88.28 -15.56
CA ILE A 46 -22.14 89.61 -15.94
C ILE A 46 -20.66 89.85 -15.58
N ARG A 47 -19.76 89.88 -16.60
CA ARG A 47 -19.27 91.12 -17.25
C ARG A 47 -18.44 90.86 -18.53
N LYS A 48 -18.74 91.63 -19.58
CA LYS A 48 -18.13 91.67 -20.92
C LYS A 48 -16.84 92.49 -20.99
N SER A 49 -15.95 92.18 -21.93
CA SER A 49 -15.32 93.04 -22.98
C SER A 49 -14.16 92.23 -23.59
N GLY A 50 -14.00 91.92 -24.88
CA GLY A 50 -14.35 92.61 -26.12
C GLY A 50 -13.11 93.33 -26.66
N THR A 51 -12.51 92.86 -27.79
CA THR A 51 -12.04 93.66 -28.96
C THR A 51 -11.46 92.74 -30.06
N ILE A 52 -11.81 93.06 -31.30
CA ILE A 52 -11.49 92.45 -32.61
C ILE A 52 -10.25 93.15 -33.21
N LEU A 53 -9.36 92.46 -33.97
CA LEU A 53 -9.03 92.74 -35.39
C LEU A 53 -7.92 91.83 -35.95
N SER A 54 -8.14 91.44 -37.19
CA SER A 54 -7.37 90.65 -38.16
C SER A 54 -5.92 91.03 -38.41
N VAL A 55 -5.11 90.06 -38.86
CA VAL A 55 -4.17 90.22 -39.98
C VAL A 55 -4.12 88.92 -40.79
N ILE A 56 -4.37 89.05 -42.10
CA ILE A 56 -4.08 88.06 -43.14
C ILE A 56 -2.59 88.17 -43.45
N SER A 57 -1.87 87.05 -43.40
CA SER A 57 -0.62 86.87 -44.15
C SER A 57 -0.67 85.53 -44.85
N THR A 58 -0.71 85.63 -46.18
CA THR A 58 -0.47 84.57 -47.15
C THR A 58 0.92 84.00 -46.94
N GLU A 59 1.01 82.75 -46.48
CA GLU A 59 2.13 81.88 -46.81
C GLU A 59 1.55 80.56 -47.31
N GLU A 60 2.02 80.15 -48.48
CA GLU A 60 1.80 78.84 -49.07
C GLU A 60 2.30 77.76 -48.09
N VAL A 61 1.38 77.25 -47.27
CA VAL A 61 1.63 76.02 -46.52
C VAL A 61 1.52 74.90 -47.55
N ARG A 62 2.70 74.49 -48.05
CA ARG A 62 2.93 73.16 -48.62
C ARG A 62 2.13 72.15 -47.80
N ASP A 63 1.46 71.21 -48.47
CA ASP A 63 0.90 70.00 -47.87
C ASP A 63 2.03 69.21 -47.18
N GLU A 64 2.49 69.68 -46.04
CA GLU A 64 3.23 68.92 -45.06
C GLU A 64 2.26 67.85 -44.56
N PRO A 65 2.58 66.56 -44.72
CA PRO A 65 1.64 65.50 -44.37
C PRO A 65 1.42 65.57 -42.86
N VAL A 66 0.26 66.10 -42.47
CA VAL A 66 -0.24 66.22 -41.09
C VAL A 66 -0.11 64.90 -40.32
N LEU A 67 -0.14 63.77 -41.03
CA LEU A 67 0.11 62.45 -40.47
C LEU A 67 1.55 62.27 -39.93
N LEU A 68 2.58 62.74 -40.63
CA LEU A 68 3.97 62.59 -40.20
C LEU A 68 4.30 63.45 -38.99
N THR A 69 3.75 64.67 -38.90
CA THR A 69 3.93 65.56 -37.74
C THR A 69 3.21 65.02 -36.51
N ILE A 70 2.05 64.38 -36.68
CA ILE A 70 1.35 63.68 -35.59
C ILE A 70 2.15 62.45 -35.11
N ILE A 71 2.75 61.68 -36.02
CA ILE A 71 3.52 60.48 -35.65
C ILE A 71 4.88 60.85 -35.04
N GLU A 72 5.49 61.95 -35.47
CA GLU A 72 6.72 62.48 -34.86
C GLU A 72 6.48 62.96 -33.42
N ASN A 73 5.33 63.60 -33.18
CA ASN A 73 4.86 63.92 -31.83
C ASN A 73 4.50 62.68 -31.00
N ALA A 74 4.29 61.53 -31.65
CA ALA A 74 3.98 60.25 -31.01
C ALA A 74 5.24 59.45 -30.66
N ASN A 75 6.34 60.09 -30.26
CA ASN A 75 7.53 59.46 -29.63
C ASN A 75 8.01 58.13 -30.27
N MET A 76 7.87 58.00 -31.60
CA MET A 76 8.31 56.82 -32.36
C MET A 76 9.72 57.10 -32.90
N ASP A 77 10.73 56.52 -32.28
CA ASP A 77 12.16 56.82 -32.54
C ASP A 77 12.60 56.64 -34.01
N GLY A 78 11.91 55.81 -34.79
CA GLY A 78 12.23 55.57 -36.21
C GLY A 78 11.64 56.57 -37.20
N VAL A 79 10.61 57.34 -36.82
CA VAL A 79 9.78 58.10 -37.78
C VAL A 79 10.46 59.39 -38.25
N LYS A 80 11.36 59.94 -37.43
CA LYS A 80 12.20 61.11 -37.78
C LYS A 80 13.08 60.85 -39.01
N HIS A 81 13.45 59.59 -39.25
CA HIS A 81 14.27 59.19 -40.40
C HIS A 81 13.45 59.02 -41.71
N LEU A 82 12.13 59.18 -41.67
CA LEU A 82 11.25 59.17 -42.85
C LEU A 82 11.10 60.56 -43.51
N GLN A 83 11.57 61.61 -42.83
CA GLN A 83 11.52 63.02 -43.27
C GLN A 83 12.83 63.50 -43.93
N THR A 84 13.79 62.61 -44.21
CA THR A 84 15.04 62.98 -44.90
C THR A 84 14.87 63.06 -46.42
N ASP A 85 15.60 63.98 -47.07
CA ASP A 85 15.55 64.21 -48.52
C ASP A 85 16.19 63.08 -49.36
N ASP A 86 17.03 62.23 -48.75
CA ASP A 86 17.67 61.12 -49.42
C ASP A 86 16.71 59.93 -49.59
N ALA A 87 16.35 59.63 -50.84
CA ALA A 87 15.41 58.58 -51.19
C ALA A 87 15.89 57.19 -50.72
N PHE A 88 17.20 56.91 -50.76
CA PHE A 88 17.73 55.60 -50.36
C PHE A 88 17.54 55.37 -48.85
N SER A 89 17.93 56.36 -48.04
CA SER A 89 17.75 56.35 -46.59
C SER A 89 16.26 56.23 -46.20
N LYS A 90 15.37 56.94 -46.91
CA LYS A 90 13.93 56.89 -46.67
C LYS A 90 13.34 55.49 -46.88
N TYR A 91 13.66 54.81 -47.97
CA TYR A 91 13.17 53.45 -48.23
C TYR A 91 13.78 52.41 -47.28
N PHE A 92 15.07 52.58 -46.92
CA PHE A 92 15.74 51.71 -45.95
C PHE A 92 15.10 51.78 -44.57
N TRP A 93 14.86 52.99 -44.05
CA TRP A 93 14.20 53.19 -42.75
C TRP A 93 12.73 52.77 -42.78
N ALA A 94 12.00 53.00 -43.89
CA ALA A 94 10.64 52.50 -44.05
C ALA A 94 10.57 50.96 -44.01
N ALA A 95 11.50 50.26 -44.66
CA ALA A 95 11.58 48.80 -44.61
C ALA A 95 11.87 48.29 -43.20
N ILE A 96 12.81 48.93 -42.49
CA ILE A 96 13.15 48.59 -41.09
C ILE A 96 11.94 48.77 -40.17
N ILE A 97 11.24 49.91 -40.27
CA ILE A 97 10.04 50.18 -39.45
C ILE A 97 8.94 49.18 -39.79
N ALA A 98 8.71 48.87 -41.06
CA ALA A 98 7.72 47.86 -41.46
C ALA A 98 8.06 46.47 -40.91
N ILE A 99 9.33 46.06 -40.95
CA ILE A 99 9.80 44.80 -40.36
C ILE A 99 9.57 44.79 -38.84
N PHE A 100 9.92 45.86 -38.13
CA PHE A 100 9.70 45.95 -36.68
C PHE A 100 8.21 45.93 -36.32
N VAL A 101 7.35 46.59 -37.09
CA VAL A 101 5.89 46.55 -36.90
C VAL A 101 5.36 45.13 -37.14
N LEU A 102 5.82 44.43 -38.18
CA LEU A 102 5.43 43.03 -38.42
C LEU A 102 5.89 42.10 -37.30
N LEU A 103 7.13 42.24 -36.82
CA LEU A 103 7.66 41.48 -35.68
C LEU A 103 6.88 41.79 -34.40
N ALA A 104 6.53 43.06 -34.15
CA ALA A 104 5.74 43.48 -33.00
C ALA A 104 4.32 42.92 -33.05
N CYS A 105 3.66 42.96 -34.21
CA CYS A 105 2.35 42.34 -34.43
C CYS A 105 2.40 40.82 -34.24
N PHE A 106 3.43 40.16 -34.78
CA PHE A 106 3.63 38.72 -34.59
C PHE A 106 3.86 38.35 -33.12
N GLN A 107 4.73 39.09 -32.42
CA GLN A 107 4.98 38.88 -30.98
C GLN A 107 3.73 39.14 -30.15
N SER A 108 2.96 40.18 -30.47
CA SER A 108 1.68 40.50 -29.81
C SER A 108 0.66 39.40 -30.02
N PHE A 109 0.50 38.93 -31.26
CA PHE A 109 -0.37 37.79 -31.58
C PHE A 109 0.04 36.53 -30.82
N LYS A 110 1.34 36.23 -30.78
CA LYS A 110 1.87 35.08 -30.03
C LYS A 110 1.61 35.19 -28.53
N GLN A 111 1.81 36.38 -27.94
CA GLN A 111 1.58 36.61 -26.51
C GLN A 111 0.10 36.56 -26.15
N ILE A 112 -0.78 37.10 -27.00
CA ILE A 112 -2.24 37.00 -26.84
C ILE A 112 -2.67 35.55 -26.93
N ASN A 113 -2.17 34.80 -27.93
CA ASN A 113 -2.49 33.39 -28.06
C ASN A 113 -1.98 32.57 -26.86
N MET A 114 -0.80 32.88 -26.33
CA MET A 114 -0.28 32.29 -25.09
C MET A 114 -1.17 32.61 -23.89
N TYR A 115 -1.68 33.84 -23.77
CA TYR A 115 -2.60 34.21 -22.69
C TYR A 115 -3.95 33.49 -22.80
N LEU A 116 -4.52 33.43 -24.01
CA LEU A 116 -5.80 32.77 -24.28
C LEU A 116 -5.75 31.25 -24.11
N THR A 117 -4.59 30.62 -24.35
CA THR A 117 -4.40 29.18 -24.13
C THR A 117 -4.20 28.82 -22.66
N THR A 118 -4.10 29.81 -21.76
CA THR A 118 -3.98 29.66 -20.30
C THR A 118 -3.03 28.52 -19.87
N PRO A 119 -1.76 28.55 -20.31
CA PRO A 119 -0.80 27.51 -19.95
C PRO A 119 -0.60 27.51 -18.43
N VAL A 120 -0.80 26.35 -17.82
CA VAL A 120 -0.60 26.16 -16.38
C VAL A 120 0.85 25.74 -16.11
N ALA A 121 1.48 26.37 -15.13
CA ALA A 121 2.77 25.93 -14.61
C ALA A 121 2.56 25.11 -13.32
N THR A 122 3.38 24.08 -13.13
CA THR A 122 3.35 23.25 -11.93
C THR A 122 4.54 23.58 -11.04
N ASN A 123 4.27 23.84 -9.76
CA ASN A 123 5.30 24.03 -8.74
C ASN A 123 5.36 22.78 -7.85
N ILE A 124 6.57 22.30 -7.55
CA ILE A 124 6.81 21.10 -6.75
C ILE A 124 7.62 21.51 -5.52
N GLU A 125 6.99 21.41 -4.35
CA GLU A 125 7.62 21.75 -3.07
C GLU A 125 7.64 20.53 -2.16
N ALA A 126 8.75 20.35 -1.44
CA ALA A 126 8.89 19.33 -0.40
C ALA A 126 8.60 19.96 0.96
N ALA A 127 7.54 19.50 1.63
CA ALA A 127 7.19 19.93 2.98
C ALA A 127 7.54 18.82 3.99
N TYR A 128 8.19 19.20 5.09
CA TYR A 128 8.57 18.31 6.19
C TYR A 128 7.87 18.73 7.48
N PRO A 129 6.56 18.45 7.64
CA PRO A 129 5.84 18.77 8.86
C PRO A 129 6.27 17.85 10.02
N ASN A 130 6.21 18.36 11.25
CA ASN A 130 6.57 17.59 12.46
C ASN A 130 5.69 16.35 12.68
N GLN A 131 4.46 16.36 12.16
CA GLN A 131 3.53 15.24 12.23
C GLN A 131 2.76 15.10 10.92
N ILE A 132 2.53 13.87 10.50
CA ILE A 132 1.78 13.52 9.29
C ILE A 132 0.63 12.59 9.68
N PRO A 133 -0.60 12.77 9.16
CA PRO A 133 -1.65 11.79 9.33
C PRO A 133 -1.27 10.49 8.61
N PHE A 134 -1.21 9.39 9.35
CA PHE A 134 -1.05 8.05 8.79
C PHE A 134 -2.21 7.77 7.83
N PRO A 135 -2.03 7.11 6.67
CA PRO A 135 -3.12 6.85 5.75
C PRO A 135 -4.13 5.82 6.28
N VAL A 136 -5.22 5.63 5.53
CA VAL A 136 -6.08 4.46 5.65
C VAL A 136 -5.40 3.29 4.95
N VAL A 137 -5.29 2.16 5.65
CA VAL A 137 -4.77 0.92 5.06
C VAL A 137 -5.92 -0.09 5.00
N ALA A 138 -6.34 -0.47 3.79
CA ALA A 138 -7.38 -1.48 3.58
C ALA A 138 -6.82 -2.78 3.01
N ILE A 139 -7.21 -3.89 3.63
CA ILE A 139 -6.77 -5.24 3.31
C ILE A 139 -7.93 -5.96 2.62
N CYS A 140 -7.73 -6.32 1.37
CA CYS A 140 -8.68 -7.03 0.54
C CYS A 140 -8.14 -8.43 0.25
N ASN A 141 -8.94 -9.49 0.46
CA ASN A 141 -8.54 -10.82 0.00
C ASN A 141 -8.77 -10.94 -1.51
N ASN A 142 -7.82 -11.51 -2.25
CA ASN A 142 -8.01 -11.82 -3.66
C ASN A 142 -9.10 -12.89 -3.85
N ASN A 143 -9.31 -13.75 -2.86
CA ASN A 143 -10.47 -14.62 -2.82
C ASN A 143 -11.70 -13.86 -2.28
N GLN A 144 -12.77 -13.78 -3.07
CA GLN A 144 -13.98 -13.05 -2.72
C GLN A 144 -14.88 -13.83 -1.74
N TYR A 145 -14.84 -15.16 -1.81
CA TYR A 145 -15.80 -16.03 -1.12
C TYR A 145 -15.07 -17.11 -0.33
N ARG A 146 -15.52 -17.35 0.90
CA ARG A 146 -15.06 -18.49 1.71
C ARG A 146 -15.75 -19.77 1.29
N LEU A 147 -14.97 -20.78 0.93
CA LEU A 147 -15.44 -22.11 0.57
C LEU A 147 -16.33 -22.72 1.66
N THR A 148 -15.97 -22.58 2.94
CA THR A 148 -16.75 -23.13 4.07
C THR A 148 -18.11 -22.46 4.24
N TYR A 149 -18.27 -21.20 3.81
CA TYR A 149 -19.58 -20.54 3.83
C TYR A 149 -20.50 -21.08 2.73
N LEU A 150 -19.97 -21.25 1.50
CA LEU A 150 -20.72 -21.76 0.35
C LEU A 150 -21.10 -23.24 0.53
N THR A 151 -20.15 -24.06 0.96
CA THR A 151 -20.34 -25.51 1.18
C THR A 151 -20.94 -25.82 2.56
N GLY A 152 -21.15 -24.80 3.40
CA GLY A 152 -21.64 -24.95 4.75
C GLY A 152 -23.13 -25.28 4.83
N PRO A 153 -23.59 -25.86 5.95
CA PRO A 153 -24.99 -26.26 6.14
C PRO A 153 -25.96 -25.08 6.08
N ALA A 154 -25.51 -23.87 6.43
CA ALA A 154 -26.32 -22.65 6.39
C ALA A 154 -26.83 -22.30 4.99
N ILE A 155 -26.11 -22.71 3.94
CA ILE A 155 -26.51 -22.51 2.54
C ILE A 155 -26.98 -23.82 1.93
N GLN A 156 -26.30 -24.94 2.18
CA GLN A 156 -26.63 -26.24 1.59
C GLN A 156 -27.99 -26.79 2.03
N ASN A 157 -28.43 -26.50 3.26
CA ASN A 157 -29.72 -26.97 3.79
C ASN A 157 -30.81 -25.89 3.76
N ARG A 158 -30.50 -24.70 3.24
CA ARG A 158 -31.47 -23.61 3.14
C ARG A 158 -32.49 -23.95 2.07
N LYS A 159 -33.77 -23.73 2.39
CA LYS A 159 -34.86 -23.74 1.41
C LYS A 159 -35.21 -22.29 1.02
N PRO A 160 -35.16 -21.91 -0.26
CA PRO A 160 -35.56 -20.57 -0.68
C PRO A 160 -37.06 -20.37 -0.44
N LYS A 161 -37.48 -19.11 -0.25
CA LYS A 161 -38.88 -18.78 0.05
C LYS A 161 -39.84 -19.07 -1.11
N GLU A 162 -39.35 -18.94 -2.33
CA GLU A 162 -40.10 -19.21 -3.55
C GLU A 162 -39.28 -20.16 -4.45
N PRO A 163 -39.94 -20.99 -5.27
CA PRO A 163 -39.26 -21.76 -6.30
C PRO A 163 -38.69 -20.82 -7.36
N ARG A 164 -37.45 -21.07 -7.78
CA ARG A 164 -36.78 -20.28 -8.82
C ARG A 164 -37.57 -20.45 -10.13
N SER A 165 -38.05 -19.35 -10.70
CA SER A 165 -38.95 -19.35 -11.87
C SER A 165 -38.36 -19.98 -13.15
N ASN A 166 -37.05 -20.24 -13.19
CA ASN A 166 -36.36 -20.85 -14.33
C ASN A 166 -36.03 -22.30 -14.03
N ASN A 167 -37.06 -23.13 -13.86
CA ASN A 167 -36.90 -24.58 -13.92
C ASN A 167 -36.71 -24.99 -15.39
N THR A 168 -35.56 -24.66 -15.99
CA THR A 168 -34.96 -25.60 -16.93
C THR A 168 -34.51 -26.77 -16.07
N LEU A 169 -35.38 -27.77 -16.00
CA LEU A 169 -35.19 -29.10 -15.47
C LEU A 169 -33.83 -29.67 -15.90
N SER A 170 -32.75 -29.31 -15.19
CA SER A 170 -31.51 -30.06 -15.25
C SER A 170 -31.73 -31.27 -14.35
N ASN A 171 -31.85 -32.44 -14.95
CA ASN A 171 -31.84 -33.74 -14.28
C ASN A 171 -30.94 -33.68 -13.03
N GLU A 172 -31.48 -34.08 -11.88
CA GLU A 172 -30.81 -34.04 -10.56
C GLU A 172 -29.45 -34.77 -10.50
N MET A 173 -29.04 -35.46 -11.58
CA MET A 173 -27.82 -36.25 -11.63
C MET A 173 -26.51 -35.46 -11.81
N ASN A 174 -26.51 -34.21 -12.32
CA ASN A 174 -25.27 -33.49 -12.67
C ASN A 174 -25.16 -32.05 -12.10
N LEU A 175 -25.85 -31.73 -11.00
CA LEU A 175 -25.71 -30.41 -10.37
C LEU A 175 -24.45 -30.39 -9.48
N THR A 176 -23.54 -29.44 -9.74
CA THR A 176 -22.36 -29.28 -8.87
C THR A 176 -22.77 -28.72 -7.51
N VAL A 177 -21.93 -28.91 -6.49
CA VAL A 177 -22.13 -28.36 -5.14
C VAL A 177 -22.35 -26.83 -5.20
N PHE A 178 -21.76 -26.14 -6.17
CA PHE A 178 -21.85 -24.69 -6.34
C PHE A 178 -23.12 -24.25 -7.09
N ASP A 179 -23.67 -25.07 -7.97
CA ASP A 179 -24.96 -24.79 -8.62
C ASP A 179 -26.09 -24.86 -7.58
N LYS A 180 -26.03 -25.85 -6.68
CA LYS A 180 -26.95 -25.97 -5.55
C LYS A 180 -26.87 -24.78 -4.59
N VAL A 181 -25.69 -24.16 -4.45
CA VAL A 181 -25.54 -22.92 -3.67
C VAL A 181 -26.33 -21.79 -4.32
N LEU A 182 -26.23 -21.64 -5.64
CA LEU A 182 -26.95 -20.60 -6.37
C LEU A 182 -28.47 -20.80 -6.26
N GLU A 183 -28.94 -22.04 -6.34
CA GLU A 183 -30.35 -22.38 -6.12
C GLU A 183 -30.78 -22.08 -4.68
N ASN A 184 -30.05 -22.51 -3.66
CA ASN A 184 -30.51 -22.31 -2.29
C ASN A 184 -30.44 -20.85 -1.83
N ALA A 185 -29.52 -20.06 -2.39
CA ALA A 185 -29.28 -18.68 -2.01
C ALA A 185 -29.94 -17.66 -2.94
N TRP A 186 -30.66 -18.08 -4.00
CA TRP A 186 -31.12 -17.19 -5.08
C TRP A 186 -31.92 -15.99 -4.56
N ASP A 187 -32.75 -16.19 -3.53
CA ASP A 187 -33.67 -15.21 -2.91
C ASP A 187 -33.03 -14.37 -1.78
N MET A 188 -31.74 -14.58 -1.49
CA MET A 188 -31.02 -13.81 -0.47
C MET A 188 -30.72 -12.40 -0.96
N ASP A 189 -30.73 -11.45 -0.02
CA ASP A 189 -30.10 -10.14 -0.23
C ASP A 189 -28.62 -10.34 -0.59
N ALA A 190 -28.24 -9.89 -1.79
CA ALA A 190 -26.90 -10.03 -2.32
C ALA A 190 -25.85 -9.39 -1.40
N VAL A 191 -26.12 -8.20 -0.85
CA VAL A 191 -25.17 -7.51 0.04
C VAL A 191 -24.94 -8.32 1.31
N LYS A 192 -26.02 -8.89 1.87
CA LYS A 192 -25.92 -9.75 3.07
C LYS A 192 -25.19 -11.06 2.75
N PHE A 193 -25.47 -11.67 1.61
CA PHE A 193 -24.78 -12.87 1.14
C PHE A 193 -23.27 -12.61 0.96
N LEU A 194 -22.91 -11.58 0.19
CA LEU A 194 -21.51 -11.18 -0.06
C LEU A 194 -20.76 -10.89 1.24
N ARG A 195 -21.40 -10.18 2.18
CA ARG A 195 -20.78 -9.86 3.49
C ARG A 195 -20.49 -11.10 4.32
N ASN A 196 -21.38 -12.09 4.28
CA ASN A 196 -21.21 -13.32 5.05
C ASN A 196 -20.27 -14.30 4.35
N ALA A 197 -20.26 -14.31 3.02
CA ALA A 197 -19.34 -15.10 2.21
C ALA A 197 -17.90 -14.56 2.27
N ALA A 198 -17.71 -13.26 2.46
CA ALA A 198 -16.40 -12.64 2.57
C ALA A 198 -15.57 -13.16 3.75
N HIS A 199 -14.26 -13.00 3.64
CA HIS A 199 -13.30 -13.40 4.66
C HIS A 199 -13.43 -12.57 5.94
N TRP A 200 -13.27 -13.23 7.09
CA TRP A 200 -13.43 -12.60 8.40
C TRP A 200 -12.13 -11.93 8.84
N LYS A 201 -12.21 -10.67 9.28
CA LYS A 201 -11.04 -9.95 9.83
C LYS A 201 -10.37 -10.66 11.00
N SER A 202 -11.13 -11.38 11.83
CA SER A 202 -10.59 -12.10 13.00
C SER A 202 -9.74 -13.32 12.63
N ARG A 203 -9.90 -13.85 11.42
CA ARG A 203 -9.10 -14.98 10.92
C ARG A 203 -7.99 -14.53 9.98
N MET A 204 -8.24 -13.49 9.19
CA MET A 204 -7.23 -12.89 8.32
C MET A 204 -6.14 -12.13 9.09
N ILE A 205 -6.49 -11.43 10.16
CA ILE A 205 -5.56 -10.59 10.91
C ILE A 205 -5.19 -11.32 12.21
N LEU A 206 -3.97 -11.85 12.25
CA LEU A 206 -3.50 -12.65 13.38
C LEU A 206 -3.13 -11.75 14.57
N ARG A 207 -4.10 -11.52 15.46
CA ARG A 207 -4.01 -10.59 16.60
C ARG A 207 -2.92 -10.94 17.62
N GLN A 208 -2.73 -12.22 17.90
CA GLN A 208 -2.11 -12.65 19.17
C GLN A 208 -0.58 -12.46 19.21
N ILE A 209 0.04 -12.13 18.08
CA ILE A 209 1.50 -12.02 17.99
C ILE A 209 1.95 -10.69 17.34
N ASN A 210 1.39 -10.23 16.20
CA ASN A 210 2.00 -9.15 15.42
C ASN A 210 1.01 -8.19 14.74
N CYS A 211 0.32 -7.34 15.52
CA CYS A 211 -0.28 -6.11 14.98
C CYS A 211 0.14 -4.90 15.80
N THR A 212 1.01 -4.07 15.25
CA THR A 212 1.59 -2.91 15.94
C THR A 212 1.46 -1.66 15.10
N TRP A 213 1.00 -0.59 15.72
CA TRP A 213 1.05 0.75 15.17
C TRP A 213 2.49 1.27 15.12
N PRO A 214 2.76 2.32 14.31
CA PRO A 214 4.05 3.03 14.28
C PRO A 214 4.58 3.43 15.66
N ASN A 215 3.69 3.77 16.59
CA ASN A 215 4.08 4.19 17.95
C ASN A 215 4.36 2.99 18.89
N GLY A 216 4.46 1.76 18.36
CA GLY A 216 4.66 0.52 19.12
C GLY A 216 3.42 -0.04 19.81
N THR A 217 2.29 0.67 19.79
CA THR A 217 1.05 0.22 20.44
C THR A 217 0.38 -0.93 19.70
N SER A 218 -0.14 -1.92 20.43
CA SER A 218 -0.87 -3.04 19.81
C SER A 218 -2.20 -2.58 19.20
N CYS A 219 -2.46 -3.01 17.97
CA CYS A 219 -3.71 -2.69 17.29
C CYS A 219 -4.86 -3.61 17.76
N ARG A 220 -6.10 -3.08 17.77
CA ARG A 220 -7.29 -3.87 18.09
C ARG A 220 -8.04 -4.27 16.82
N LEU A 221 -8.62 -5.47 16.81
CA LEU A 221 -9.52 -5.93 15.74
C LEU A 221 -10.76 -5.02 15.55
N SER A 222 -11.16 -4.28 16.59
CA SER A 222 -12.22 -3.27 16.51
C SER A 222 -11.87 -2.08 15.62
N ASN A 223 -10.58 -1.79 15.44
CA ASN A 223 -10.10 -0.65 14.65
C ASN A 223 -10.28 -0.89 13.15
N PHE A 224 -10.41 -2.15 12.74
CA PHE A 224 -10.69 -2.53 11.36
C PHE A 224 -12.18 -2.43 11.08
N LYS A 225 -12.57 -1.51 10.18
CA LYS A 225 -13.94 -1.33 9.70
C LYS A 225 -14.10 -1.97 8.32
N ALA A 226 -15.33 -2.39 8.02
CA ALA A 226 -15.69 -2.91 6.70
C ALA A 226 -15.74 -1.76 5.69
N VAL A 227 -15.07 -1.91 4.55
CA VAL A 227 -15.12 -0.96 3.42
C VAL A 227 -15.49 -1.72 2.16
N TRP A 228 -16.53 -1.26 1.48
CA TRP A 228 -17.02 -1.85 0.24
C TRP A 228 -16.38 -1.17 -0.96
N THR A 229 -15.76 -1.96 -1.82
CA THR A 229 -15.31 -1.56 -3.16
C THR A 229 -16.23 -2.17 -4.21
N LEU A 230 -16.19 -1.68 -5.45
CA LEU A 230 -16.95 -2.28 -6.56
C LEU A 230 -16.52 -3.72 -6.89
N THR A 231 -15.36 -4.15 -6.39
CA THR A 231 -14.78 -5.48 -6.62
C THR A 231 -14.88 -6.42 -5.42
N GLY A 232 -15.36 -5.96 -4.26
CA GLY A 232 -15.55 -6.79 -3.08
C GLY A 232 -15.40 -6.05 -1.74
N LEU A 233 -15.49 -6.82 -0.66
CA LEU A 233 -15.36 -6.33 0.71
C LEU A 233 -13.89 -6.33 1.16
N CYS A 234 -13.46 -5.24 1.79
CA CYS A 234 -12.14 -5.09 2.39
C CYS A 234 -12.25 -4.67 3.86
N TRP A 235 -11.18 -4.86 4.62
CA TRP A 235 -11.07 -4.45 6.02
C TRP A 235 -10.04 -3.33 6.17
N ALA A 236 -10.47 -2.15 6.61
CA ALA A 236 -9.65 -0.95 6.66
C ALA A 236 -9.41 -0.44 8.09
N ILE A 237 -8.19 -0.05 8.39
CA ILE A 237 -7.79 0.59 9.66
C ILE A 237 -7.56 2.08 9.43
N ASN A 238 -7.73 2.89 10.48
CA ASN A 238 -7.55 4.35 10.46
C ASN A 238 -8.59 5.12 9.62
N THR A 239 -9.83 4.62 9.54
CA THR A 239 -10.90 5.14 8.67
C THR A 239 -11.61 6.39 9.20
N ASP A 240 -11.23 6.92 10.36
CA ASP A 240 -11.90 8.08 10.96
C ASP A 240 -11.24 9.39 10.49
N PRO A 241 -11.94 10.23 9.71
CA PRO A 241 -11.39 11.50 9.24
C PRO A 241 -11.27 12.56 10.34
N ASN A 242 -12.05 12.47 11.42
CA ASN A 242 -12.03 13.47 12.50
C ASN A 242 -10.90 13.23 13.50
N ASN A 243 -10.45 11.99 13.62
CA ASN A 243 -9.38 11.59 14.54
C ASN A 243 -8.43 10.57 13.88
N PRO A 244 -7.66 10.99 12.86
CA PRO A 244 -6.68 10.13 12.23
C PRO A 244 -5.50 9.87 13.17
N HIS A 245 -4.86 8.71 13.03
CA HIS A 245 -3.61 8.44 13.74
C HIS A 245 -2.46 9.27 13.14
N TYR A 246 -1.72 10.00 13.98
CA TYR A 246 -0.60 10.82 13.55
C TYR A 246 0.75 10.14 13.84
N ILE A 247 1.68 10.28 12.91
CA ILE A 247 3.07 9.84 13.03
C ILE A 247 4.00 11.05 13.11
N SER A 248 4.97 11.02 14.03
CA SER A 248 5.89 12.15 14.31
C SER A 248 7.28 11.97 13.69
N SER A 249 7.59 10.79 13.15
CA SER A 249 8.89 10.50 12.54
C SER A 249 8.69 9.71 11.25
N SER A 250 9.29 10.21 10.17
CA SER A 250 9.54 9.44 8.95
C SER A 250 10.75 8.53 9.21
N GLY A 251 10.54 7.44 9.94
CA GLY A 251 11.61 6.51 10.26
C GLY A 251 11.98 5.65 9.06
N GLU A 252 13.27 5.63 8.74
CA GLU A 252 13.90 4.72 7.76
C GLU A 252 13.96 3.27 8.29
N SER A 253 13.74 3.06 9.59
CA SER A 253 13.62 1.74 10.20
C SER A 253 12.19 1.21 10.15
N SER A 254 12.05 -0.08 9.86
CA SER A 254 10.77 -0.82 9.82
C SER A 254 9.96 -0.77 11.13
N ASP A 255 10.50 -0.18 12.20
CA ASP A 255 9.86 0.00 13.51
C ASP A 255 8.80 1.11 13.52
N ASN A 256 8.86 2.09 12.60
CA ASN A 256 7.90 3.20 12.53
C ASN A 256 6.74 2.97 11.54
N GLY A 257 6.48 1.71 11.21
CA GLY A 257 5.41 1.30 10.28
C GLY A 257 4.29 0.52 10.95
N LEU A 258 3.15 0.40 10.24
CA LEU A 258 2.10 -0.56 10.62
C LEU A 258 2.59 -1.98 10.30
N ARG A 259 2.83 -2.79 11.32
CA ARG A 259 3.23 -4.20 11.14
C ARG A 259 2.02 -5.10 11.29
N LEU A 260 1.80 -5.98 10.32
CA LEU A 260 0.68 -6.89 10.27
C LEU A 260 1.16 -8.29 9.89
N LEU A 261 0.74 -9.31 10.65
CA LEU A 261 0.80 -10.68 10.20
C LEU A 261 -0.56 -11.13 9.67
N LEU A 262 -0.60 -11.50 8.39
CA LEU A 262 -1.83 -11.77 7.66
C LEU A 262 -1.92 -13.24 7.27
N ASN A 263 -3.09 -13.83 7.49
CA ASN A 263 -3.47 -15.14 6.99
C ASN A 263 -4.36 -14.97 5.77
N ILE A 264 -3.90 -15.47 4.62
CA ILE A 264 -4.59 -15.37 3.32
C ILE A 264 -5.78 -16.36 3.24
N GLU A 265 -5.82 -17.36 4.14
CA GLU A 265 -6.82 -18.43 4.13
C GLU A 265 -6.87 -19.16 2.79
N ARG A 266 -5.71 -19.64 2.30
CA ARG A 266 -5.62 -20.37 1.00
C ARG A 266 -6.59 -21.57 0.95
N TYR A 267 -6.85 -22.22 2.08
CA TYR A 267 -7.77 -23.35 2.22
C TYR A 267 -9.26 -22.98 2.07
N GLU A 268 -9.61 -21.69 2.12
CA GLU A 268 -10.97 -21.19 1.87
C GLU A 268 -11.18 -20.78 0.41
N ARG A 269 -10.15 -20.95 -0.44
CA ARG A 269 -10.20 -20.60 -1.86
C ARG A 269 -11.26 -21.43 -2.58
N VAL A 270 -12.08 -20.75 -3.37
CA VAL A 270 -13.11 -21.40 -4.19
C VAL A 270 -12.56 -21.68 -5.58
N GLU A 271 -12.28 -22.95 -5.83
CA GLU A 271 -11.86 -23.50 -7.11
C GLU A 271 -13.05 -24.18 -7.78
N SER A 272 -14.06 -23.36 -8.12
CA SER A 272 -15.26 -23.82 -8.82
C SER A 272 -15.09 -23.72 -10.32
N CYS A 273 -15.62 -24.69 -11.06
CA CYS A 273 -15.76 -24.61 -12.52
C CYS A 273 -16.88 -23.64 -12.94
N THR A 274 -17.78 -23.28 -12.03
CA THR A 274 -18.86 -22.32 -12.31
C THR A 274 -18.31 -20.90 -12.44
N PRO A 275 -18.71 -20.11 -13.46
CA PRO A 275 -18.18 -18.77 -13.67
C PRO A 275 -18.56 -17.78 -12.54
N TYR A 276 -19.58 -18.09 -11.75
CA TYR A 276 -20.11 -17.21 -10.70
C TYR A 276 -19.21 -17.11 -9.47
N PHE A 277 -18.67 -18.24 -9.00
CA PHE A 277 -17.85 -18.29 -7.78
C PHE A 277 -16.35 -18.51 -8.04
N ARG A 278 -15.94 -18.67 -9.31
CA ARG A 278 -14.56 -18.98 -9.65
C ARG A 278 -13.62 -17.83 -9.36
N THR A 279 -12.55 -18.13 -8.61
CA THR A 279 -11.51 -17.14 -8.29
C THR A 279 -10.46 -17.09 -9.39
N MET A 280 -10.44 -15.99 -10.17
CA MET A 280 -9.48 -15.78 -11.28
C MET A 280 -8.11 -15.27 -10.84
N SER A 281 -8.03 -14.62 -9.68
CA SER A 281 -6.78 -14.05 -9.18
C SER A 281 -5.94 -15.09 -8.43
N LEU A 282 -4.62 -14.93 -8.52
CA LEU A 282 -3.66 -15.70 -7.73
C LEU A 282 -3.91 -15.51 -6.23
N PRO A 283 -3.63 -16.54 -5.40
CA PRO A 283 -3.71 -16.43 -3.95
C PRO A 283 -2.84 -15.28 -3.43
N GLY A 284 -3.43 -14.41 -2.63
CA GLY A 284 -2.75 -13.20 -2.14
C GLY A 284 -3.74 -12.21 -1.54
N LEU A 285 -3.21 -11.10 -1.07
CA LEU A 285 -3.99 -9.97 -0.57
C LEU A 285 -3.69 -8.72 -1.38
N LYS A 286 -4.66 -7.84 -1.51
CA LYS A 286 -4.48 -6.49 -2.06
C LYS A 286 -4.52 -5.49 -0.92
N ILE A 287 -3.47 -4.69 -0.79
CA ILE A 287 -3.35 -3.62 0.18
C ILE A 287 -3.58 -2.27 -0.52
N LEU A 288 -4.63 -1.57 -0.10
CA LEU A 288 -4.97 -0.24 -0.57
C LEU A 288 -4.51 0.80 0.46
N ILE A 289 -3.90 1.87 -0.03
CA ILE A 289 -3.46 3.01 0.79
C ILE A 289 -4.13 4.26 0.22
N TYR A 290 -4.96 4.93 1.03
CA TYR A 290 -5.71 6.11 0.62
C TYR A 290 -5.98 7.05 1.80
N ASN A 291 -6.47 8.25 1.51
CA ASN A 291 -6.79 9.27 2.51
C ASN A 291 -8.12 8.96 3.23
N GLN A 292 -8.28 9.41 4.47
CA GLN A 292 -9.49 9.17 5.29
C GLN A 292 -10.78 9.70 4.65
N THR A 293 -10.69 10.76 3.85
CA THR A 293 -11.85 11.37 3.19
C THR A 293 -12.23 10.69 1.88
N ASP A 294 -11.34 9.85 1.34
CA ASP A 294 -11.54 9.16 0.07
C ASP A 294 -12.13 7.77 0.28
N ILE A 295 -12.78 7.23 -0.75
CA ILE A 295 -13.30 5.86 -0.77
C ILE A 295 -12.74 5.15 -2.00
N PRO A 296 -12.11 3.98 -1.86
CA PRO A 296 -11.52 3.27 -2.99
C PRO A 296 -12.61 2.68 -3.90
N ASP A 297 -12.56 3.03 -5.18
CA ASP A 297 -13.49 2.50 -6.19
C ASP A 297 -13.32 0.99 -6.39
N SER A 298 -12.06 0.52 -6.42
CA SER A 298 -11.70 -0.84 -6.80
C SER A 298 -10.54 -1.33 -5.96
N SER A 299 -10.61 -2.57 -5.50
CA SER A 299 -9.49 -3.23 -4.83
C SER A 299 -8.32 -3.53 -5.78
N LEU A 300 -8.54 -3.50 -7.09
CA LEU A 300 -7.51 -3.87 -8.06
C LEU A 300 -6.31 -2.91 -8.06
N ASP A 301 -6.51 -1.65 -7.68
CA ASP A 301 -5.48 -0.60 -7.70
C ASP A 301 -4.50 -0.71 -6.50
N GLY A 302 -4.73 -1.68 -5.62
CA GLY A 302 -3.88 -1.96 -4.47
C GLY A 302 -2.64 -2.81 -4.80
N VAL A 303 -1.65 -2.68 -3.91
CA VAL A 303 -0.41 -3.46 -3.88
C VAL A 303 -0.73 -4.94 -3.63
N ASN A 304 -0.24 -5.84 -4.49
CA ASN A 304 -0.47 -7.27 -4.33
C ASN A 304 0.58 -7.88 -3.40
N VAL A 305 0.13 -8.61 -2.38
CA VAL A 305 0.96 -9.27 -1.38
C VAL A 305 0.78 -10.79 -1.50
N PRO A 306 1.79 -11.51 -2.03
CA PRO A 306 1.75 -12.95 -2.10
C PRO A 306 1.97 -13.59 -0.71
N PRO A 307 1.49 -14.81 -0.50
CA PRO A 307 1.78 -15.55 0.72
C PRO A 307 3.22 -16.05 0.77
N GLY A 308 3.78 -16.21 1.98
CA GLY A 308 5.12 -16.77 2.20
C GLY A 308 6.26 -15.76 2.23
N TYR A 309 5.95 -14.47 2.11
CA TYR A 309 6.92 -13.39 2.11
C TYR A 309 6.61 -12.37 3.20
N THR A 310 7.64 -11.76 3.77
CA THR A 310 7.56 -10.49 4.47
C THR A 310 7.66 -9.37 3.45
N MET A 311 6.66 -8.49 3.40
CA MET A 311 6.67 -7.34 2.51
C MET A 311 6.75 -6.04 3.28
N GLU A 312 7.69 -5.20 2.88
CA GLU A 312 7.79 -3.82 3.32
C GLU A 312 7.20 -2.92 2.23
N ILE A 313 6.23 -2.09 2.61
CA ILE A 313 5.51 -1.22 1.67
C ILE A 313 5.80 0.24 2.06
N PRO A 314 6.95 0.80 1.63
CA PRO A 314 7.19 2.21 1.78
C PRO A 314 6.26 2.99 0.84
N PHE A 315 5.83 4.18 1.26
CA PHE A 315 4.97 5.02 0.45
C PHE A 315 5.35 6.50 0.56
N LYS A 316 5.12 7.24 -0.52
CA LYS A 316 5.25 8.70 -0.59
C LYS A 316 3.88 9.33 -0.67
N MET A 317 3.63 10.27 0.24
CA MET A 317 2.46 11.13 0.23
C MET A 317 2.71 12.34 -0.68
N GLN A 318 1.78 12.63 -1.57
CA GLN A 318 1.82 13.79 -2.46
C GLN A 318 0.50 14.54 -2.38
N LYS A 319 0.52 15.78 -1.88
CA LYS A 319 -0.64 16.67 -1.96
C LYS A 319 -0.63 17.40 -3.30
N ARG A 320 -1.73 17.31 -4.05
CA ARG A 320 -1.90 17.96 -5.34
C ARG A 320 -3.02 18.98 -5.24
N HIS A 321 -2.72 20.21 -5.64
CA HIS A 321 -3.70 21.27 -5.81
C HIS A 321 -3.73 21.63 -7.30
N LYS A 322 -4.91 21.50 -7.91
CA LYS A 322 -5.17 21.87 -9.30
C LYS A 322 -6.04 23.12 -9.33
N TYR A 323 -5.86 23.96 -10.34
CA TYR A 323 -6.71 25.14 -10.53
C TYR A 323 -8.08 24.75 -11.12
N SER A 324 -9.14 25.38 -10.61
CA SER A 324 -10.51 25.24 -11.11
C SER A 324 -10.60 25.56 -12.61
N GLY A 325 -11.24 24.70 -13.40
CA GLY A 325 -11.42 24.89 -14.85
C GLY A 325 -10.55 23.99 -15.73
N ALA A 326 -9.50 23.35 -15.17
CA ALA A 326 -8.63 22.40 -15.87
C ALA A 326 -9.04 20.92 -15.67
N GLY A 327 -10.36 20.65 -15.63
CA GLY A 327 -10.88 19.28 -15.45
C GLY A 327 -10.90 18.78 -14.00
N CYS A 328 -10.95 19.68 -13.02
CA CYS A 328 -11.20 19.35 -11.62
C CYS A 328 -12.40 20.12 -11.06
N VAL A 329 -12.97 19.63 -9.95
CA VAL A 329 -14.10 20.25 -9.24
C VAL A 329 -13.65 20.67 -7.84
N GLU A 330 -13.93 21.93 -7.48
CA GLU A 330 -13.68 22.43 -6.14
C GLU A 330 -14.72 21.90 -5.15
N LYS A 331 -14.31 21.75 -3.89
CA LYS A 331 -15.21 21.28 -2.83
C LYS A 331 -16.31 22.30 -2.57
N SER A 332 -17.55 21.82 -2.45
CA SER A 332 -18.71 22.64 -2.06
C SER A 332 -18.52 23.17 -0.62
N ALA A 333 -19.10 24.33 -0.30
CA ALA A 333 -19.08 24.90 1.06
C ALA A 333 -19.61 23.92 2.14
N LYS A 334 -20.53 23.03 1.75
CA LYS A 334 -21.05 21.96 2.64
C LYS A 334 -20.03 20.84 2.90
N GLN A 335 -19.21 20.49 1.91
CA GLN A 335 -18.14 19.48 2.06
C GLN A 335 -16.98 19.96 2.91
N GLN A 336 -16.75 21.27 2.91
CA GLN A 336 -15.70 21.88 3.73
C GLN A 336 -16.04 21.85 5.22
N THR A 337 -17.34 21.79 5.55
CA THR A 337 -17.84 21.89 6.92
C THR A 337 -18.32 20.56 7.48
N THR A 338 -18.77 19.62 6.64
CA THR A 338 -19.38 18.35 7.07
C THR A 338 -18.96 17.18 6.20
N ILE A 339 -18.80 16.00 6.83
CA ILE A 339 -18.59 14.73 6.12
C ILE A 339 -19.92 14.32 5.51
N LEU A 340 -20.00 14.36 4.18
CA LEU A 340 -21.19 13.99 3.45
C LEU A 340 -21.34 12.46 3.37
N ALA A 341 -22.60 12.00 3.38
CA ALA A 341 -22.90 10.59 3.15
C ALA A 341 -22.45 10.14 1.75
N VAL A 342 -22.25 8.84 1.55
CA VAL A 342 -21.90 8.26 0.23
C VAL A 342 -23.00 8.51 -0.80
N ASP A 343 -24.26 8.54 -0.35
CA ASP A 343 -25.42 8.80 -1.21
C ASP A 343 -25.67 10.31 -1.47
N ASP A 344 -24.85 11.21 -0.92
CA ASP A 344 -25.03 12.65 -1.11
C ASP A 344 -24.55 13.10 -2.51
N PRO A 345 -25.40 13.74 -3.34
CA PRO A 345 -25.04 14.21 -4.68
C PRO A 345 -23.93 15.22 -4.72
N GLU A 346 -23.70 15.96 -3.64
CA GLU A 346 -22.58 16.90 -3.56
C GLU A 346 -21.26 16.18 -3.27
N ASN A 347 -21.26 14.90 -2.85
CA ASN A 347 -20.04 14.14 -2.52
C ASN A 347 -19.22 13.75 -3.77
N ILE A 348 -18.16 14.52 -4.04
CA ILE A 348 -17.30 14.40 -5.23
C ILE A 348 -16.52 13.08 -5.19
N HIS A 349 -16.04 12.68 -4.01
CA HIS A 349 -15.21 11.49 -3.81
C HIS A 349 -15.95 10.16 -4.09
N THR A 350 -17.29 10.20 -4.18
CA THR A 350 -18.12 9.00 -4.40
C THR A 350 -18.84 9.00 -5.74
N CYS A 351 -18.57 9.98 -6.61
CA CYS A 351 -19.26 10.16 -7.90
C CYS A 351 -19.25 8.90 -8.77
N THR A 352 -18.09 8.25 -8.85
CA THR A 352 -17.85 6.99 -9.58
C THR A 352 -18.75 5.88 -9.06
N ILE A 353 -18.65 5.55 -7.77
CA ILE A 353 -19.46 4.52 -7.10
C ILE A 353 -20.95 4.79 -7.29
N ARG A 354 -21.40 6.03 -7.05
CA ARG A 354 -22.81 6.43 -7.20
C ARG A 354 -23.32 6.19 -8.61
N LYS A 355 -22.54 6.53 -9.64
CA LYS A 355 -22.96 6.32 -11.03
C LYS A 355 -23.02 4.86 -11.42
N TYR A 356 -22.12 4.01 -10.90
CA TYR A 356 -22.24 2.56 -11.05
C TYR A 356 -23.50 2.01 -10.36
N LEU A 357 -23.79 2.44 -9.14
CA LEU A 357 -25.00 2.04 -8.42
C LEU A 357 -26.27 2.46 -9.18
N HIS A 358 -26.26 3.66 -9.77
CA HIS A 358 -27.36 4.13 -10.60
C HIS A 358 -27.52 3.32 -11.89
N GLU A 359 -26.43 2.95 -12.56
CA GLU A 359 -26.48 2.08 -13.74
C GLU A 359 -27.08 0.70 -13.43
N ILE A 360 -26.75 0.13 -12.27
CA ILE A 360 -27.33 -1.13 -11.78
C ILE A 360 -28.83 -0.95 -11.52
N GLU A 361 -29.24 0.13 -10.88
CA GLU A 361 -30.66 0.42 -10.61
C GLU A 361 -31.47 0.57 -11.91
N GLN A 362 -30.91 1.24 -12.92
CA GLN A 362 -31.56 1.41 -14.22
C GLN A 362 -31.67 0.10 -15.02
N LYS A 363 -30.59 -0.69 -15.08
CA LYS A 363 -30.55 -1.92 -15.91
C LYS A 363 -31.18 -3.12 -15.22
N CYS A 364 -30.88 -3.32 -13.93
CA CYS A 364 -31.27 -4.50 -13.17
C CYS A 364 -32.52 -4.30 -12.31
N LYS A 365 -33.06 -3.07 -12.24
CA LYS A 365 -34.28 -2.72 -11.45
C LYS A 365 -34.17 -3.11 -9.96
N CYS A 366 -32.96 -3.16 -9.43
CA CYS A 366 -32.67 -3.50 -8.03
C CYS A 366 -31.51 -2.64 -7.53
N SER A 367 -31.38 -2.46 -6.21
CA SER A 367 -30.34 -1.61 -5.62
C SER A 367 -29.32 -2.37 -4.78
N MET A 368 -28.05 -2.03 -4.99
CA MET A 368 -26.89 -2.46 -4.18
C MET A 368 -26.47 -1.41 -3.14
N ARG A 369 -27.19 -0.28 -3.00
CA ARG A 369 -26.83 0.83 -2.09
C ARG A 369 -26.75 0.41 -0.63
N ARG A 370 -27.41 -0.69 -0.25
CA ARG A 370 -27.34 -1.26 1.10
C ARG A 370 -25.92 -1.56 1.59
N ALA A 371 -24.97 -1.75 0.66
CA ALA A 371 -23.56 -1.91 0.99
C ALA A 371 -22.95 -0.66 1.64
N TYR A 372 -23.36 0.54 1.20
CA TYR A 372 -22.81 1.82 1.63
C TYR A 372 -23.70 2.52 2.66
N ASN A 373 -25.01 2.35 2.57
CA ASN A 373 -25.98 2.93 3.48
C ASN A 373 -26.99 1.87 3.94
N PRO A 374 -27.12 1.60 5.26
CA PRO A 374 -28.01 0.56 5.77
C PRO A 374 -29.50 0.82 5.50
N ASN A 375 -29.90 2.08 5.26
CA ASN A 375 -31.26 2.47 4.91
C ASN A 375 -31.31 2.94 3.44
N PRO A 376 -31.29 2.02 2.46
CA PRO A 376 -31.38 2.38 1.06
C PRO A 376 -32.79 2.92 0.76
N GLY A 377 -32.87 3.89 -0.17
CA GLY A 377 -34.11 4.54 -0.58
C GLY A 377 -35.08 3.63 -1.36
N ALA A 378 -35.73 4.18 -2.39
CA ALA A 378 -36.98 3.66 -2.98
C ALA A 378 -36.93 2.28 -3.69
N TYR A 379 -35.76 1.68 -3.95
CA TYR A 379 -35.65 0.41 -4.68
C TYR A 379 -35.49 -0.79 -3.73
N SER A 380 -36.04 -1.95 -4.12
CA SER A 380 -35.78 -3.20 -3.42
C SER A 380 -34.31 -3.63 -3.57
N PHE A 381 -33.80 -4.38 -2.60
CA PHE A 381 -32.44 -4.92 -2.65
C PHE A 381 -32.27 -5.90 -3.82
N CYS A 382 -31.08 -5.98 -4.40
CA CYS A 382 -30.77 -7.02 -5.38
C CYS A 382 -30.65 -8.39 -4.71
N ASN A 383 -31.30 -9.39 -5.31
CA ASN A 383 -31.16 -10.78 -4.91
C ASN A 383 -29.83 -11.38 -5.44
N VAL A 384 -29.36 -12.50 -4.88
CA VAL A 384 -28.12 -13.17 -5.32
C VAL A 384 -28.16 -13.54 -6.80
N ASP A 385 -29.30 -14.03 -7.29
CA ASP A 385 -29.48 -14.34 -8.72
C ASP A 385 -29.33 -13.09 -9.61
N GLN A 386 -30.00 -11.99 -9.24
CA GLN A 386 -29.91 -10.71 -9.96
C GLN A 386 -28.50 -10.12 -9.91
N TYR A 387 -27.78 -10.35 -8.81
CA TYR A 387 -26.39 -9.92 -8.67
C TYR A 387 -25.49 -10.63 -9.69
N PHE A 388 -25.57 -11.96 -9.78
CA PHE A 388 -24.71 -12.73 -10.68
C PHE A 388 -25.12 -12.62 -12.16
N THR A 389 -26.41 -12.53 -12.46
CA THR A 389 -26.93 -12.49 -13.84
C THR A 389 -26.90 -11.09 -14.44
N CYS A 390 -27.05 -10.02 -13.65
CA CYS A 390 -27.18 -8.65 -14.15
C CYS A 390 -26.17 -7.67 -13.54
N ALA A 391 -26.08 -7.57 -12.21
CA ALA A 391 -25.26 -6.53 -11.57
C ALA A 391 -23.75 -6.72 -11.83
N LEU A 392 -23.24 -7.94 -11.65
CA LEU A 392 -21.82 -8.28 -11.84
C LEU A 392 -21.37 -8.08 -13.30
N PRO A 393 -22.09 -8.59 -14.33
CA PRO A 393 -21.78 -8.28 -15.73
C PRO A 393 -21.83 -6.79 -16.04
N THR A 394 -22.78 -6.04 -15.45
CA THR A 394 -22.88 -4.58 -15.64
C THR A 394 -21.64 -3.86 -15.09
N LEU A 395 -21.16 -4.25 -13.90
CA LEU A 395 -19.93 -3.73 -13.30
C LEU A 395 -18.70 -4.06 -14.15
N GLN A 396 -18.57 -5.30 -14.63
CA GLN A 396 -17.45 -5.73 -15.47
C GLN A 396 -17.43 -5.00 -16.82
N PHE A 397 -18.61 -4.81 -17.44
CA PHE A 397 -18.74 -4.09 -18.69
C PHE A 397 -18.40 -2.61 -18.55
N GLY A 398 -18.89 -1.98 -17.48
CA GLY A 398 -18.56 -0.59 -17.17
C GLY A 398 -17.08 -0.36 -16.87
N LYS A 399 -16.37 -1.38 -16.37
CA LYS A 399 -14.90 -1.34 -16.16
C LYS A 399 -14.11 -1.38 -17.47
N LYS A 400 -14.53 -2.22 -18.43
CA LYS A 400 -13.84 -2.40 -19.74
C LYS A 400 -14.00 -1.20 -20.68
N ARG A 401 -15.10 -0.45 -20.59
CA ARG A 401 -15.39 0.71 -21.48
C ARG A 401 -14.75 2.04 -21.03
N SER A 402 -13.79 1.98 -20.11
CA SER A 402 -13.09 3.12 -19.50
C SER A 402 -13.97 3.99 -18.58
N PHE A 403 -13.42 4.31 -17.41
CA PHE A 403 -14.02 5.11 -16.34
C PHE A 403 -14.46 6.53 -16.77
N ASN A 404 -13.97 7.01 -17.92
CA ASN A 404 -14.27 8.34 -18.46
C ASN A 404 -15.71 8.53 -18.96
N ARG A 405 -16.52 7.48 -19.07
CA ARG A 405 -17.89 7.60 -19.59
C ARG A 405 -18.82 8.37 -18.66
N PHE A 406 -18.51 8.40 -17.38
CA PHE A 406 -19.37 8.99 -16.38
C PHE A 406 -19.13 10.48 -16.16
N GLY A 407 -18.10 11.11 -16.75
CA GLY A 407 -17.87 12.55 -16.54
C GLY A 407 -17.73 12.94 -15.06
N CYS A 408 -17.17 12.06 -14.22
CA CYS A 408 -16.78 12.38 -12.85
C CYS A 408 -15.38 13.00 -12.90
N LEU A 409 -15.28 14.29 -12.60
CA LEU A 409 -14.00 14.99 -12.49
C LEU A 409 -13.40 14.76 -11.11
N SER A 410 -12.07 14.64 -11.05
CA SER A 410 -11.35 14.52 -9.77
C SER A 410 -11.46 15.82 -8.96
N PRO A 411 -11.40 15.77 -7.62
CA PRO A 411 -11.30 16.99 -6.82
C PRO A 411 -10.04 17.78 -7.17
N CYS A 412 -10.11 19.11 -7.04
CA CYS A 412 -8.95 19.97 -7.26
C CYS A 412 -7.87 19.78 -6.18
N ASP A 413 -8.29 19.55 -4.93
CA ASP A 413 -7.43 19.15 -3.83
C ASP A 413 -7.47 17.64 -3.63
N GLN A 414 -6.34 16.98 -3.84
CA GLN A 414 -6.21 15.53 -3.70
C GLN A 414 -4.91 15.16 -2.96
N ILE A 415 -4.95 14.06 -2.23
CA ILE A 415 -3.77 13.47 -1.58
C ILE A 415 -3.56 12.09 -2.19
N ASP A 416 -2.44 11.93 -2.89
CA ASP A 416 -2.06 10.68 -3.52
C ASP A 416 -0.99 9.96 -2.68
N TYR A 417 -1.15 8.65 -2.52
CA TYR A 417 -0.15 7.78 -1.90
C TYR A 417 0.46 6.89 -2.97
N THR A 418 1.75 7.08 -3.26
CA THR A 418 2.50 6.21 -4.17
C THR A 418 3.28 5.20 -3.34
N ALA A 419 2.96 3.93 -3.47
CA ALA A 419 3.59 2.85 -2.71
C ALA A 419 4.58 2.05 -3.57
N TRP A 420 5.66 1.57 -2.96
CA TRP A 420 6.61 0.63 -3.54
C TRP A 420 6.56 -0.70 -2.81
N GLN A 421 7.15 -1.74 -3.41
CA GLN A 421 7.16 -3.09 -2.87
C GLN A 421 8.60 -3.52 -2.67
N ASP A 422 8.93 -3.89 -1.44
CA ASP A 422 10.13 -4.65 -1.11
C ASP A 422 9.71 -5.96 -0.45
N MET A 423 10.35 -7.06 -0.83
CA MET A 423 9.90 -8.41 -0.51
C MET A 423 11.08 -9.28 -0.08
N THR A 424 10.94 -9.90 1.08
CA THR A 424 11.89 -10.88 1.61
C THR A 424 11.15 -12.17 1.95
N LEU A 425 11.81 -13.32 1.86
CA LEU A 425 11.23 -14.60 2.26
C LEU A 425 10.91 -14.57 3.76
N LEU A 426 9.71 -15.05 4.12
CA LEU A 426 9.33 -15.17 5.51
C LEU A 426 10.21 -16.25 6.17
N PRO A 427 10.97 -15.94 7.23
CA PRO A 427 11.91 -16.89 7.80
C PRO A 427 11.18 -18.09 8.42
N ASN A 428 11.73 -19.29 8.17
CA ASN A 428 11.23 -20.57 8.67
C ASN A 428 11.23 -20.69 10.21
N SER A 429 11.84 -19.75 10.93
CA SER A 429 11.78 -19.68 12.39
C SER A 429 10.44 -19.17 12.92
N ILE A 430 9.67 -18.43 12.10
CA ILE A 430 8.34 -17.91 12.46
C ILE A 430 7.27 -18.99 12.21
N PHE A 431 7.44 -19.75 11.13
CA PHE A 431 6.69 -20.96 10.85
C PHE A 431 7.71 -22.03 10.45
N PRO A 432 7.99 -23.04 11.30
CA PRO A 432 8.77 -24.20 10.85
C PRO A 432 8.13 -24.66 9.54
N SER A 433 8.94 -24.83 8.51
CA SER A 433 8.49 -25.53 7.31
C SER A 433 7.76 -26.77 7.81
N LEU A 434 6.51 -26.94 7.41
CA LEU A 434 5.91 -28.27 7.37
C LEU A 434 6.98 -29.09 6.67
N ILE A 435 7.64 -29.97 7.43
CA ILE A 435 8.74 -30.80 6.97
C ILE A 435 8.34 -31.29 5.59
N ASP A 436 9.18 -30.98 4.59
CA ASP A 436 9.08 -31.58 3.26
C ASP A 436 8.75 -33.05 3.50
N THR A 437 7.73 -33.56 2.83
CA THR A 437 7.30 -34.96 2.87
C THR A 437 8.35 -35.88 2.24
N ALA A 438 9.60 -35.72 2.65
CA ALA A 438 10.79 -36.45 2.27
C ALA A 438 11.53 -37.00 3.50
N GLU A 439 10.92 -36.93 4.69
CA GLU A 439 11.13 -38.02 5.65
C GLU A 439 10.21 -39.14 5.17
N GLU A 440 10.81 -40.11 4.50
CA GLU A 440 10.27 -41.45 4.29
C GLU A 440 9.67 -41.90 5.64
N GLU A 441 8.35 -41.77 5.80
CA GLU A 441 7.66 -42.43 6.91
C GLU A 441 7.77 -43.93 6.59
N ASP A 442 8.65 -44.62 7.31
CA ASP A 442 8.73 -46.06 7.37
C ASP A 442 7.32 -46.63 7.53
N VAL A 443 6.76 -47.14 6.42
CA VAL A 443 5.48 -47.83 6.38
C VAL A 443 5.73 -49.27 6.84
N GLU A 444 6.06 -49.45 8.10
CA GLU A 444 5.95 -50.75 8.77
C GLU A 444 5.21 -50.54 10.09
N ASP A 445 3.89 -50.71 10.04
CA ASP A 445 3.03 -51.30 11.08
C ASP A 445 1.56 -50.91 10.89
N VAL A 446 0.94 -51.27 9.77
CA VAL A 446 -0.44 -51.79 9.71
C VAL A 446 -0.58 -52.66 8.46
N ILE A 447 -0.29 -53.95 8.60
CA ILE A 447 -0.77 -54.98 7.67
C ILE A 447 -2.24 -55.22 8.02
N ASP A 448 -3.15 -54.89 7.11
CA ASP A 448 -4.35 -55.68 6.87
C ASP A 448 -4.58 -55.67 5.36
N ASP A 449 -4.46 -56.86 4.78
CA ASP A 449 -4.63 -57.21 3.37
C ASP A 449 -5.82 -56.49 2.71
N TYR A 450 -5.60 -55.92 1.52
CA TYR A 450 -6.25 -56.29 0.25
C TYR A 450 -5.88 -55.29 -0.85
N ASP A 451 -5.30 -55.84 -1.92
CA ASP A 451 -5.12 -55.32 -3.28
C ASP A 451 -3.98 -54.31 -3.54
N ASP A 452 -2.78 -54.86 -3.69
CA ASP A 452 -1.76 -54.37 -4.62
C ASP A 452 -2.26 -54.50 -6.07
N GLU A 453 -2.33 -53.38 -6.80
CA GLU A 453 -1.62 -53.21 -8.08
C GLU A 453 -1.90 -51.82 -8.69
N ASN A 454 -0.80 -51.18 -9.11
CA ASN A 454 -0.66 -49.91 -9.85
C ASN A 454 -0.62 -48.60 -9.05
N ASP A 455 0.42 -48.44 -8.25
CA ASP A 455 0.99 -47.11 -7.97
C ASP A 455 2.36 -47.01 -8.66
N ALA A 456 2.35 -46.58 -9.92
CA ALA A 456 3.55 -46.20 -10.66
C ALA A 456 3.35 -44.82 -11.27
N ASN A 457 4.18 -43.88 -10.81
CA ASN A 457 4.44 -42.54 -11.35
C ASN A 457 3.31 -41.51 -11.21
N ILE A 458 3.21 -40.89 -10.03
CA ILE A 458 2.76 -39.48 -9.95
C ILE A 458 4.00 -38.65 -9.65
N GLU A 459 4.70 -38.29 -10.72
CA GLU A 459 5.70 -37.24 -10.71
C GLU A 459 4.99 -35.93 -10.35
N LEU A 460 5.38 -35.33 -9.23
CA LEU A 460 4.76 -34.14 -8.67
C LEU A 460 5.06 -32.92 -9.56
N HIS A 461 4.24 -32.71 -10.59
CA HIS A 461 4.30 -31.49 -11.40
C HIS A 461 3.97 -30.27 -10.54
N ARG A 462 5.02 -29.52 -10.18
CA ARG A 462 4.92 -28.11 -9.84
C ARG A 462 4.42 -27.35 -11.07
N ASP A 463 3.40 -26.53 -10.85
CA ASP A 463 2.88 -25.51 -11.76
C ASP A 463 2.23 -26.02 -13.06
N GLU A 464 1.00 -26.55 -12.99
CA GLU A 464 0.10 -26.52 -14.14
C GLU A 464 -1.29 -25.99 -13.79
N HIS A 465 -1.81 -25.19 -14.72
CA HIS A 465 -3.09 -24.52 -14.63
C HIS A 465 -4.22 -25.53 -14.44
N PHE A 466 -5.09 -25.30 -13.44
CA PHE A 466 -6.34 -26.04 -13.25
C PHE A 466 -7.20 -26.03 -14.52
N GLN A 467 -7.20 -27.14 -15.26
CA GLN A 467 -8.16 -27.40 -16.32
C GLN A 467 -9.46 -27.94 -15.70
N CYS A 468 -10.58 -27.29 -16.00
CA CYS A 468 -11.89 -27.58 -15.40
C CYS A 468 -12.56 -28.84 -15.94
N GLU A 469 -12.01 -29.46 -16.99
CA GLU A 469 -12.63 -30.61 -17.66
C GLU A 469 -12.39 -31.93 -16.91
N GLU A 470 -11.32 -32.05 -16.12
CA GLU A 470 -10.93 -33.34 -15.50
C GLU A 470 -11.46 -33.56 -14.07
N ASN A 471 -11.94 -32.51 -13.38
CA ASN A 471 -12.28 -32.59 -11.95
C ASN A 471 -13.79 -32.56 -11.65
N GLN A 472 -14.64 -32.97 -12.60
CA GLN A 472 -16.08 -32.74 -12.45
C GLN A 472 -16.77 -33.49 -11.31
N LEU A 473 -16.24 -34.59 -10.77
CA LEU A 473 -16.85 -35.26 -9.63
C LEU A 473 -15.79 -35.97 -8.76
N LEU A 474 -15.36 -35.34 -7.67
CA LEU A 474 -14.70 -36.07 -6.58
C LEU A 474 -15.72 -37.04 -5.96
N SER A 475 -15.40 -38.33 -5.91
CA SER A 475 -16.27 -39.33 -5.31
C SER A 475 -16.50 -39.06 -3.82
N ASN A 476 -17.61 -39.52 -3.25
CA ASN A 476 -17.88 -39.38 -1.81
C ASN A 476 -16.75 -39.98 -0.93
N GLN A 477 -16.02 -40.97 -1.46
CA GLN A 477 -14.88 -41.58 -0.81
C GLN A 477 -13.65 -40.66 -0.84
N GLN A 478 -13.35 -40.04 -1.99
CA GLN A 478 -12.30 -39.02 -2.11
C GLN A 478 -12.59 -37.81 -1.23
N VAL A 479 -13.83 -37.32 -1.18
CA VAL A 479 -14.22 -36.21 -0.30
C VAL A 479 -14.04 -36.57 1.19
N ARG A 480 -14.35 -37.82 1.58
CA ARG A 480 -14.11 -38.30 2.96
C ARG A 480 -12.61 -38.40 3.28
N GLN A 481 -11.80 -38.88 2.34
CA GLN A 481 -10.34 -38.93 2.49
C GLN A 481 -9.75 -37.53 2.61
N ILE A 482 -10.14 -36.59 1.74
CA ILE A 482 -9.70 -35.18 1.79
C ILE A 482 -10.10 -34.54 3.12
N LYS A 483 -11.32 -34.77 3.61
CA LYS A 483 -11.76 -34.26 4.92
C LYS A 483 -10.93 -34.84 6.08
N ARG A 484 -10.62 -36.14 6.06
CA ARG A 484 -9.77 -36.78 7.07
C ARG A 484 -8.33 -36.26 7.02
N ALA A 485 -7.78 -36.09 5.82
CA ALA A 485 -6.44 -35.53 5.61
C ALA A 485 -6.37 -34.08 6.11
N ALA A 486 -7.36 -33.26 5.75
CA ALA A 486 -7.45 -31.87 6.23
C ALA A 486 -7.60 -31.79 7.75
N GLN A 487 -8.39 -32.67 8.36
CA GLN A 487 -8.54 -32.72 9.82
C GLN A 487 -7.25 -33.15 10.52
N ARG A 488 -6.55 -34.17 10.01
CA ARG A 488 -5.24 -34.58 10.53
C ARG A 488 -4.19 -33.47 10.40
N ALA A 489 -4.17 -32.76 9.26
CA ALA A 489 -3.29 -31.62 9.05
C ALA A 489 -3.58 -30.50 10.05
N TYR A 490 -4.86 -30.20 10.32
CA TYR A 490 -5.28 -29.20 11.30
C TYR A 490 -4.89 -29.59 12.74
N GLU A 491 -5.13 -30.85 13.12
CA GLU A 491 -4.73 -31.36 14.43
C GLU A 491 -3.20 -31.34 14.60
N LYS A 492 -2.45 -31.76 13.57
CA LYS A 492 -0.99 -31.70 13.55
C LYS A 492 -0.50 -30.25 13.69
N GLN A 493 -1.08 -29.30 12.95
CA GLN A 493 -0.77 -27.88 13.09
C GLN A 493 -1.06 -27.34 14.50
N SER A 494 -2.19 -27.74 15.12
CA SER A 494 -2.54 -27.31 16.47
C SER A 494 -1.57 -27.84 17.54
N ARG A 495 -1.11 -29.09 17.41
CA ARG A 495 -0.11 -29.70 18.30
C ARG A 495 1.23 -28.99 18.19
N TYR A 496 1.67 -28.66 16.98
CA TYR A 496 2.90 -27.91 16.78
C TYR A 496 2.84 -26.50 17.35
N GLN A 497 1.71 -25.79 17.19
CA GLN A 497 1.54 -24.47 17.79
C GLN A 497 1.63 -24.52 19.32
N GLU A 498 1.08 -25.56 19.93
CA GLU A 498 1.15 -25.74 21.38
C GLU A 498 2.56 -26.13 21.86
N ASP A 499 3.28 -26.99 21.14
CA ASP A 499 4.67 -27.32 21.46
C ASP A 499 5.60 -26.10 21.32
N ILE A 500 5.45 -25.33 20.24
CA ILE A 500 6.19 -24.06 20.06
C ILE A 500 5.92 -23.14 21.26
N ARG A 501 4.65 -22.95 21.64
CA ARG A 501 4.26 -22.12 22.79
C ARG A 501 4.94 -22.60 24.08
N LEU A 502 4.97 -23.91 24.33
CA LEU A 502 5.59 -24.50 25.52
C LEU A 502 7.11 -24.35 25.51
N ARG A 503 7.78 -24.58 24.37
CA ARG A 503 9.23 -24.38 24.21
C ARG A 503 9.62 -22.92 24.42
N THR A 504 8.90 -21.99 23.79
CA THR A 504 9.13 -20.55 23.97
C THR A 504 8.93 -20.14 25.43
N LYS A 505 7.89 -20.65 26.10
CA LYS A 505 7.67 -20.38 27.54
C LYS A 505 8.83 -20.90 28.40
N ARG A 506 9.33 -22.12 28.15
CA ARG A 506 10.49 -22.69 28.86
C ARG A 506 11.76 -21.88 28.61
N MET A 507 11.98 -21.44 27.37
CA MET A 507 13.15 -20.63 27.01
C MET A 507 13.12 -19.26 27.67
N ILE A 508 11.96 -18.59 27.71
CA ILE A 508 11.79 -17.31 28.43
C ILE A 508 12.06 -17.49 29.92
N LEU A 509 11.59 -18.59 30.53
CA LEU A 509 11.87 -18.88 31.94
C LEU A 509 13.36 -19.09 32.20
N LYS A 510 14.04 -19.88 31.36
CA LYS A 510 15.50 -20.07 31.46
C LYS A 510 16.26 -18.75 31.28
N LEU A 511 15.83 -17.91 30.34
CA LEU A 511 16.43 -16.59 30.14
C LEU A 511 16.23 -15.69 31.35
N ARG A 512 15.04 -15.70 31.97
CA ARG A 512 14.77 -14.96 33.22
C ARG A 512 15.61 -15.46 34.38
N GLU A 513 15.75 -16.77 34.52
CA GLU A 513 16.59 -17.36 35.56
C GLU A 513 18.08 -17.05 35.35
N ALA A 514 18.55 -17.11 34.11
CA ALA A 514 19.92 -16.74 33.75
C ALA A 514 20.20 -15.25 33.98
N THR A 515 19.26 -14.37 33.59
CA THR A 515 19.38 -12.93 33.85
C THR A 515 19.33 -12.61 35.34
N GLN A 516 18.49 -13.29 36.12
CA GLN A 516 18.48 -13.14 37.57
C GLN A 516 19.79 -13.61 38.20
N LYS A 517 20.32 -14.77 37.79
CA LYS A 517 21.64 -15.25 38.25
C LYS A 517 22.76 -14.29 37.87
N LEU A 518 22.71 -13.66 36.70
CA LEU A 518 23.68 -12.63 36.31
C LEU A 518 23.58 -11.41 37.23
N ILE A 519 22.37 -10.94 37.54
CA ILE A 519 22.14 -9.85 38.50
C ILE A 519 22.68 -10.23 39.89
N ASP A 520 22.35 -11.42 40.40
CA ASP A 520 22.79 -11.91 41.71
C ASP A 520 24.32 -12.07 41.78
N ASN A 521 24.95 -12.43 40.67
CA ASN A 521 26.41 -12.50 40.54
C ASN A 521 27.08 -11.13 40.33
N GLY A 522 26.32 -10.02 40.34
CA GLY A 522 26.84 -8.66 40.15
C GLY A 522 27.25 -8.34 38.70
N TRP A 523 26.79 -9.14 37.74
CA TRP A 523 26.94 -8.92 36.31
C TRP A 523 25.72 -8.17 35.78
N GLY A 524 25.76 -6.84 35.95
CA GLY A 524 24.78 -5.90 35.45
C GLY A 524 25.32 -4.49 35.56
N TRP A 525 24.89 -3.60 34.67
CA TRP A 525 25.24 -2.18 34.71
C TRP A 525 24.09 -1.43 35.37
N THR A 526 24.27 -1.09 36.64
CA THR A 526 23.46 -0.12 37.38
C THR A 526 24.25 1.18 37.53
N ASP A 527 23.59 2.32 37.77
CA ASP A 527 24.27 3.62 37.93
C ASP A 527 25.36 3.59 39.01
N GLU A 528 25.21 2.72 40.03
CA GLU A 528 26.18 2.52 41.12
C GLU A 528 27.32 1.53 40.77
N THR A 529 27.10 0.58 39.85
CA THR A 529 28.11 -0.43 39.48
C THR A 529 28.97 -0.03 38.27
N TYR A 530 28.59 1.04 37.56
CA TYR A 530 29.35 1.58 36.42
C TYR A 530 30.71 2.16 36.86
N GLN A 531 30.79 2.80 38.03
CA GLN A 531 32.06 3.36 38.55
C GLN A 531 33.09 2.26 38.91
N ASN A 532 32.63 1.08 39.34
CA ASN A 532 33.51 -0.05 39.68
C ASN A 532 33.89 -0.93 38.48
N ALA A 533 33.37 -0.65 37.28
CA ALA A 533 33.72 -1.38 36.08
C ALA A 533 35.17 -1.11 35.66
N PHE A 534 35.64 0.14 35.79
CA PHE A 534 37.01 0.51 35.47
C PHE A 534 38.03 -0.19 36.38
N GLU A 535 37.78 -0.23 37.70
CA GLU A 535 38.67 -0.93 38.64
C GLU A 535 38.68 -2.44 38.44
N ARG A 536 37.52 -3.05 38.13
CA ARG A 536 37.43 -4.48 37.82
C ARG A 536 38.16 -4.82 36.52
N LEU A 537 37.99 -4.03 35.46
CA LEU A 537 38.68 -4.19 34.18
C LEU A 537 40.19 -3.99 34.35
N ASN A 538 40.61 -3.02 35.17
CA ASN A 538 42.03 -2.77 35.44
C ASN A 538 42.67 -3.92 36.24
N LYS A 539 41.98 -4.50 37.22
CA LYS A 539 42.45 -5.70 37.93
C LYS A 539 42.49 -6.96 37.05
N SER A 540 41.59 -7.07 36.09
CA SER A 540 41.44 -8.26 35.23
C SER A 540 42.20 -8.17 33.91
N ILE A 541 42.79 -7.01 33.59
CA ILE A 541 43.58 -6.77 32.36
C ILE A 541 44.72 -7.78 32.19
N SER A 542 45.37 -8.20 33.28
CA SER A 542 46.43 -9.23 33.24
C SER A 542 45.86 -10.60 32.82
N CYS A 543 44.67 -10.96 33.31
CA CYS A 543 43.97 -12.17 32.90
C CYS A 543 43.55 -12.11 31.44
N PHE A 544 42.92 -11.00 30.99
CA PHE A 544 42.51 -10.80 29.61
C PHE A 544 43.70 -10.79 28.63
N SER A 545 44.86 -10.27 29.04
CA SER A 545 46.09 -10.31 28.22
C SER A 545 46.63 -11.73 27.99
N ALA A 546 46.30 -12.68 28.88
CA ALA A 546 46.73 -14.07 28.79
C ALA A 546 45.73 -14.98 28.04
N ILE A 547 44.49 -14.52 27.82
CA ILE A 547 43.45 -15.29 27.10
C ILE A 547 43.87 -15.63 25.67
N PRO A 548 44.45 -14.72 24.85
CA PRO A 548 44.88 -15.06 23.50
C PRO A 548 45.92 -16.18 23.48
N VAL A 549 46.83 -16.19 24.47
CA VAL A 549 47.88 -17.21 24.60
C VAL A 549 47.28 -18.55 25.02
N ASN A 550 46.31 -18.55 25.92
CA ASN A 550 45.62 -19.77 26.35
C ASN A 550 44.71 -20.34 25.25
N HIS A 551 44.00 -19.48 24.51
CA HIS A 551 43.24 -19.90 23.34
C HIS A 551 44.16 -20.44 22.24
N ALA A 552 45.29 -19.80 21.95
CA ALA A 552 46.27 -20.31 20.99
C ALA A 552 46.80 -21.70 21.41
N LYS A 553 47.06 -21.91 22.70
CA LYS A 553 47.42 -23.24 23.23
C LYS A 553 46.29 -24.26 23.11
N MET A 554 45.05 -23.84 23.33
CA MET A 554 43.88 -24.71 23.24
C MET A 554 43.59 -25.09 21.78
N PHE A 555 43.65 -24.13 20.86
CA PHE A 555 43.55 -24.38 19.42
C PHE A 555 44.69 -25.27 18.95
N ALA A 556 45.94 -25.01 19.35
CA ALA A 556 47.07 -25.89 19.02
C ALA A 556 46.88 -27.33 19.56
N ALA A 557 46.27 -27.49 20.74
CA ALA A 557 45.95 -28.80 21.31
C ALA A 557 44.77 -29.50 20.61
N ILE A 558 43.84 -28.76 19.99
CA ILE A 558 42.75 -29.31 19.18
C ILE A 558 43.22 -29.67 17.77
N GLU A 559 44.08 -28.82 17.18
CA GLU A 559 44.58 -28.99 15.81
C GLU A 559 45.67 -30.07 15.74
N ASN A 560 46.45 -30.24 16.80
CA ASN A 560 47.41 -31.33 16.97
C ASN A 560 47.23 -31.97 18.36
N PRO A 561 46.24 -32.86 18.54
CA PRO A 561 46.12 -33.60 19.78
C PRO A 561 47.40 -34.44 19.94
N PRO A 562 48.13 -34.33 21.06
CA PRO A 562 49.29 -35.18 21.28
C PRO A 562 48.83 -36.64 21.20
N SER A 563 49.55 -37.48 20.47
CA SER A 563 49.31 -38.92 20.47
C SER A 563 49.41 -39.40 21.92
N SER A 564 48.27 -39.57 22.57
CA SER A 564 48.21 -39.90 23.99
C SER A 564 48.94 -41.23 24.18
N THR A 565 50.09 -41.20 24.85
CA THR A 565 50.76 -42.43 25.29
C THR A 565 49.78 -43.22 26.14
N GLU A 566 49.82 -44.56 26.09
CA GLU A 566 48.89 -45.38 26.88
C GLU A 566 48.93 -45.00 28.37
N GLU A 567 50.09 -44.61 28.89
CA GLU A 567 50.28 -44.10 30.25
C GLU A 567 49.41 -42.87 30.56
N ALA A 568 49.28 -41.94 29.62
CA ALA A 568 48.41 -40.78 29.77
C ALA A 568 46.93 -41.17 29.77
N ARG A 569 46.53 -42.16 28.96
CA ARG A 569 45.15 -42.68 28.95
C ARG A 569 44.82 -43.39 30.26
N ILE A 570 45.72 -44.24 30.74
CA ILE A 570 45.56 -45.00 31.98
C ILE A 570 45.44 -44.06 33.18
N SER A 571 46.28 -43.03 33.27
CA SER A 571 46.23 -42.06 34.38
C SER A 571 44.93 -41.26 34.42
N VAL A 572 44.35 -40.91 33.26
CA VAL A 572 43.07 -40.20 33.19
C VAL A 572 41.92 -41.13 33.59
N ILE A 573 41.89 -42.37 33.08
CA ILE A 573 40.82 -43.32 33.38
C ILE A 573 40.86 -43.74 34.85
N TYR A 574 42.04 -44.02 35.40
CA TYR A 574 42.20 -44.35 36.82
C TYR A 574 41.68 -43.25 37.74
N ARG A 575 41.90 -41.96 37.39
CA ARG A 575 41.39 -40.82 38.16
C ARG A 575 39.86 -40.72 38.16
N LEU A 576 39.20 -41.19 37.11
CA LEU A 576 37.73 -41.21 37.04
C LEU A 576 37.16 -42.35 37.89
N LEU A 577 37.84 -43.49 37.91
CA LEU A 577 37.43 -44.67 38.69
C LEU A 577 37.67 -44.50 40.19
N GLU A 578 38.76 -43.83 40.56
CA GLU A 578 39.15 -43.55 41.95
C GLU A 578 39.48 -42.07 42.15
N PRO A 579 38.46 -41.19 42.24
CA PRO A 579 38.65 -39.74 42.29
C PRO A 579 39.27 -39.23 43.60
N LYS A 580 39.45 -40.10 44.60
CA LYS A 580 39.98 -39.76 45.93
C LYS A 580 41.44 -40.19 46.13
N GLU A 581 42.01 -40.99 45.23
CA GLU A 581 43.40 -41.46 45.33
C GLU A 581 44.35 -40.68 44.41
N ASP A 582 45.65 -40.70 44.76
CA ASP A 582 46.68 -39.99 44.01
C ASP A 582 47.12 -40.77 42.75
N ILE A 583 47.49 -40.04 41.70
CA ILE A 583 47.70 -40.56 40.33
C ILE A 583 48.88 -41.54 40.25
N SER A 584 49.70 -41.63 41.31
CA SER A 584 50.80 -42.60 41.41
C SER A 584 50.34 -44.06 41.29
N GLY A 585 49.11 -44.40 41.72
CA GLY A 585 48.56 -45.76 41.61
C GLY A 585 48.40 -46.23 40.16
N ALA A 586 48.11 -45.30 39.24
CA ALA A 586 47.93 -45.58 37.82
C ALA A 586 49.19 -46.12 37.14
N LYS A 587 50.39 -45.89 37.71
CA LYS A 587 51.66 -46.37 37.14
C LYS A 587 51.86 -47.89 37.22
N GLN A 588 51.02 -48.59 37.98
CA GLN A 588 51.06 -50.06 38.07
C GLN A 588 50.47 -50.75 36.85
N PHE A 589 49.69 -50.03 36.04
CA PHE A 589 49.06 -50.55 34.84
C PHE A 589 49.80 -50.03 33.61
N HIS A 590 50.27 -50.95 32.78
CA HIS A 590 51.03 -50.58 31.57
C HIS A 590 50.14 -50.49 30.34
N THR A 591 48.98 -51.17 30.34
CA THR A 591 47.99 -51.12 29.25
C THR A 591 46.58 -50.89 29.81
N VAL A 592 45.69 -50.30 29.01
CA VAL A 592 44.30 -50.02 29.42
C VAL A 592 43.51 -51.31 29.69
N VAL A 593 43.90 -52.42 29.07
CA VAL A 593 43.28 -53.74 29.29
C VAL A 593 43.54 -54.23 30.72
N GLN A 594 44.75 -54.04 31.26
CA GLN A 594 45.05 -54.39 32.66
C GLN A 594 44.23 -53.54 33.65
N LEU A 595 44.01 -52.27 33.32
CA LEU A 595 43.18 -51.38 34.13
C LEU A 595 41.71 -51.86 34.12
N ARG A 596 41.20 -52.27 32.96
CA ARG A 596 39.83 -52.79 32.82
C ARG A 596 39.64 -54.12 33.54
N GLU A 597 40.61 -55.03 33.46
CA GLU A 597 40.57 -56.29 34.21
C GLU A 597 40.56 -56.07 35.73
N ALA A 598 41.29 -55.07 36.22
CA ALA A 598 41.36 -54.76 37.65
C ALA A 598 40.07 -54.13 38.21
N PHE A 599 39.40 -53.27 37.42
CA PHE A 599 38.21 -52.54 37.85
C PHE A 599 36.88 -53.15 37.37
N GLY A 600 36.93 -54.13 36.47
CA GLY A 600 35.77 -54.92 36.01
C GLY A 600 34.63 -54.05 35.51
N ASP A 601 33.42 -54.35 35.97
CA ASP A 601 32.17 -53.68 35.55
C ASP A 601 32.16 -52.17 35.82
N ARG A 602 32.94 -51.68 36.81
CA ARG A 602 33.04 -50.24 37.12
C ARG A 602 33.81 -49.44 36.07
N PHE A 603 34.52 -50.12 35.17
CA PHE A 603 35.28 -49.46 34.11
C PHE A 603 34.38 -48.91 33.00
N ASP A 604 33.24 -49.57 32.74
CA ASP A 604 32.32 -49.25 31.65
C ASP A 604 31.13 -48.37 32.09
N GLU A 605 31.01 -48.08 33.40
CA GLU A 605 30.10 -47.08 34.00
C GLU A 605 30.68 -45.66 33.94
#